data_AF-A0A9X2BDF6-F1
#
_entry.id   AF-A0A9X2BDF6-F1
#
_cell.length_a   1.000
_cell.length_b   1.000
_cell.length_c   1.000
_cell.angle_alpha   90.00
_cell.angle_beta   90.00
_cell.angle_gamma   90.00
#
_symmetry.space_group_name_H-M   'P 1'
#
loop_
_entity.id
_entity.type
_entity.pdbx_description
1 polymer ?
#
loop_
_entity_poly.entity_id
_entity_poly.type
_entity_poly.pdbx_seq_one_letter_code
_entity_poly.pdbx_strand_id
1 'polypeptide(L)'
;MLFRAVHWVLFPFGLLLLVSLHYLQEGKISTMLYAVVFNVLFLLVQFLLVSVYFSLKHKQWVNLTRGMFNWGDIFFILVVACYLSTVNFIAFYISSLLVSLLAWLLVVRRYARNKNHIPLAGLQALFFVVLFAFSWIKPAFKLTDDSYLLNLLQP
;
A
#
# COMPACT_ATOMS: atom_id res chain seq x y z
N MET A 1 -18.03 -18.18 -16.89
CA MET A 1 -18.00 -16.83 -16.31
C MET A 1 -17.53 -16.97 -14.87
N LEU A 2 -16.21 -16.90 -14.64
CA LEU A 2 -15.60 -17.23 -13.35
C LEU A 2 -15.27 -15.92 -12.62
N PHE A 3 -15.74 -15.83 -11.38
CA PHE A 3 -15.53 -14.78 -10.39
C PHE A 3 -14.12 -14.15 -10.46
N ARG A 4 -13.99 -13.06 -11.22
CA ARG A 4 -12.88 -12.10 -11.14
C ARG A 4 -13.47 -10.75 -10.77
N ALA A 5 -13.76 -10.57 -9.50
CA ALA A 5 -13.87 -9.26 -8.91
C ALA A 5 -13.71 -9.44 -7.41
N VAL A 6 -12.54 -9.06 -6.88
CA VAL A 6 -12.53 -8.46 -5.55
C VAL A 6 -13.64 -7.43 -5.59
N HIS A 7 -14.70 -7.67 -4.84
CA HIS A 7 -15.92 -6.87 -4.96
C HIS A 7 -15.52 -5.44 -4.69
N TRP A 8 -15.74 -4.55 -5.66
CA TRP A 8 -15.40 -3.14 -5.55
C TRP A 8 -15.99 -2.50 -4.29
N VAL A 9 -17.00 -3.13 -3.69
CA VAL A 9 -17.64 -2.81 -2.41
C VAL A 9 -16.74 -3.00 -1.18
N LEU A 10 -15.77 -3.92 -1.21
CA LEU A 10 -14.84 -4.15 -0.09
C LEU A 10 -13.89 -2.98 0.15
N PHE A 11 -13.55 -2.23 -0.90
CA PHE A 11 -12.69 -1.05 -0.79
C PHE A 11 -13.32 0.14 -0.07
N PRO A 12 -14.54 0.62 -0.43
CA PRO A 12 -15.21 1.67 0.33
C PRO A 12 -15.57 1.20 1.74
N PHE A 13 -15.86 -0.09 1.95
CA PHE A 13 -16.06 -0.62 3.30
C PHE A 13 -14.76 -0.60 4.13
N GLY A 14 -13.64 -1.04 3.55
CA GLY A 14 -12.33 -0.97 4.19
C GLY A 14 -11.88 0.47 4.47
N LEU A 15 -12.16 1.39 3.55
CA LEU A 15 -11.90 2.82 3.74
C LEU A 15 -12.73 3.37 4.89
N LEU A 16 -14.05 3.13 4.90
CA LEU A 16 -14.92 3.54 5.99
C LEU A 16 -14.45 2.97 7.34
N LEU A 17 -14.06 1.70 7.38
CA LEU A 17 -13.59 1.06 8.59
C LEU A 17 -12.28 1.67 9.11
N LEU A 18 -11.30 1.88 8.24
CA LEU A 18 -10.00 2.46 8.63
C LEU A 18 -10.12 3.94 9.02
N VAL A 19 -10.93 4.73 8.31
CA VAL A 19 -11.22 6.12 8.66
C VAL A 19 -11.92 6.19 10.02
N SER A 20 -12.90 5.30 10.26
CA SER A 20 -13.60 5.23 11.55
C SER A 20 -12.63 4.84 12.68
N LEU A 21 -11.74 3.88 12.45
CA LEU A 21 -10.73 3.49 13.44
C LEU A 21 -9.72 4.61 13.73
N HIS A 22 -9.28 5.33 12.71
CA HIS A 22 -8.38 6.48 12.88
C HIS A 22 -9.06 7.60 13.67
N TYR A 23 -10.33 7.88 13.37
CA TYR A 23 -11.13 8.85 14.12
C TYR A 23 -11.26 8.47 15.61
N LEU A 24 -11.48 7.19 15.91
CA LEU A 24 -11.54 6.69 17.28
C LEU A 24 -10.19 6.75 18.01
N GLN A 25 -9.06 6.63 17.29
CA GLN A 25 -7.72 6.62 17.89
C GLN A 25 -7.16 8.02 18.17
N GLU A 26 -7.40 9.00 17.30
CA GLU A 26 -6.77 10.32 17.42
C GLU A 26 -7.75 11.50 17.56
N GLY A 27 -9.03 11.33 17.18
CA GLY A 27 -10.07 12.36 17.30
C GLY A 27 -9.83 13.65 16.49
N LYS A 28 -8.72 13.75 15.73
CA LYS A 28 -8.31 14.94 14.97
C LYS A 28 -8.29 14.67 13.48
N ILE A 29 -9.40 15.02 12.81
CA ILE A 29 -9.57 14.85 11.35
C ILE A 29 -8.58 15.70 10.55
N SER A 30 -8.14 16.85 11.08
CA SER A 30 -7.22 17.75 10.37
C SER A 30 -5.86 17.10 10.10
N THR A 31 -5.25 16.48 11.10
CA THR A 31 -3.97 15.77 10.96
C THR A 31 -4.07 14.62 9.97
N MET A 32 -5.18 13.87 10.02
CA MET A 32 -5.48 12.78 9.09
C MET A 32 -5.54 13.27 7.64
N LEU A 33 -6.24 14.37 7.36
CA LEU A 33 -6.37 14.91 6.00
C LEU A 33 -5.01 15.32 5.42
N TYR A 34 -4.13 15.93 6.22
CA TYR A 34 -2.78 16.25 5.77
C TYR A 34 -2.01 14.99 5.40
N ALA A 35 -2.01 13.95 6.25
CA ALA A 35 -1.33 12.69 5.96
C ALA A 35 -1.89 12.02 4.69
N VAL A 36 -3.22 11.96 4.54
CA VAL A 36 -3.88 11.38 3.36
C VAL A 36 -3.48 12.13 2.08
N VAL A 37 -3.50 13.46 2.09
CA VAL A 37 -3.13 14.27 0.91
C VAL A 37 -1.67 14.02 0.52
N PHE A 38 -0.75 14.00 1.47
CA PHE A 38 0.66 13.71 1.19
C PHE A 38 0.87 12.29 0.68
N ASN A 39 0.20 11.28 1.26
CA ASN A 39 0.31 9.89 0.82
C ASN A 39 -0.24 9.70 -0.60
N VAL A 40 -1.39 10.29 -0.90
CA VAL A 40 -1.99 10.23 -2.23
C VAL A 40 -1.12 10.97 -3.25
N LEU A 41 -0.58 12.15 -2.90
CA LEU A 41 0.34 12.89 -3.78
C LEU A 41 1.60 12.06 -4.06
N PHE A 42 2.18 11.45 -3.03
CA PHE A 42 3.35 10.56 -3.16
C PHE A 42 3.04 9.39 -4.10
N LEU A 43 1.89 8.74 -3.96
CA LEU A 43 1.45 7.67 -4.85
C LEU A 43 1.26 8.13 -6.29
N LEU A 44 0.67 9.30 -6.49
CA LEU A 44 0.48 9.87 -7.83
C LEU A 44 1.83 10.14 -8.50
N VAL A 45 2.77 10.76 -7.78
CA VAL A 45 4.13 11.00 -8.28
C VAL A 45 4.82 9.68 -8.61
N GLN A 46 4.75 8.69 -7.71
CA GLN A 46 5.33 7.36 -7.93
C GLN A 46 4.74 6.69 -9.18
N PHE A 47 3.42 6.72 -9.33
CA PHE A 47 2.73 6.14 -10.48
C PHE A 47 3.13 6.86 -11.78
N LEU A 48 3.24 8.18 -11.75
CA LEU A 48 3.66 9.01 -12.87
C LEU A 48 5.10 8.68 -13.28
N LEU A 49 6.03 8.59 -12.32
CA LEU A 49 7.43 8.22 -12.57
C LEU A 49 7.55 6.84 -13.21
N VAL A 50 6.83 5.84 -12.69
CA VAL A 50 6.82 4.49 -13.27
C VAL A 50 6.21 4.51 -14.68
N SER A 51 5.12 5.24 -14.87
CA SER A 51 4.46 5.41 -16.18
C SER A 51 5.39 6.05 -17.21
N VAL A 52 6.08 7.13 -16.83
CA VAL A 52 7.06 7.81 -17.69
C VAL A 52 8.24 6.89 -17.98
N TYR A 53 8.77 6.18 -16.99
CA TYR A 53 9.86 5.23 -17.18
C TYR A 53 9.52 4.14 -18.22
N PHE A 54 8.34 3.51 -18.09
CA PHE A 54 7.89 2.50 -19.06
C PHE A 54 7.57 3.11 -20.43
N SER A 55 6.99 4.31 -20.46
CA SER A 55 6.69 5.03 -21.71
C SER A 55 7.96 5.34 -22.49
N LEU A 56 9.01 5.84 -21.83
CA LEU A 56 10.31 6.11 -22.44
C LEU A 56 10.99 4.81 -22.89
N LYS A 57 10.89 3.74 -22.10
CA LYS A 57 11.53 2.45 -22.40
C LYS A 57 10.88 1.71 -23.57
N HIS A 58 9.56 1.76 -23.69
CA HIS A 58 8.81 1.07 -24.73
C HIS A 58 8.42 1.96 -25.93
N LYS A 59 8.74 3.27 -25.88
CA LYS A 59 8.38 4.30 -26.89
C LYS A 59 6.88 4.33 -27.25
N GLN A 60 6.04 3.81 -26.38
CA GLN A 60 4.59 3.78 -26.52
C GLN A 60 3.98 4.13 -25.16
N TRP A 61 2.82 4.77 -25.16
CA TRP A 61 2.04 5.00 -23.95
C TRP A 61 1.51 3.66 -23.43
N VAL A 62 2.34 2.95 -22.66
CA VAL A 62 1.95 1.69 -22.03
C VAL A 62 1.02 2.03 -20.88
N ASN A 63 -0.25 1.71 -21.04
CA ASN A 63 -1.23 1.85 -19.98
C ASN A 63 -0.97 0.76 -18.94
N LEU A 64 -0.22 1.09 -17.86
CA LEU A 64 0.19 0.18 -16.79
C LEU A 64 -0.98 -0.64 -16.23
N THR A 65 -2.17 -0.04 -16.17
CA THR A 65 -3.43 -0.65 -15.69
C THR A 65 -4.07 -1.65 -16.64
N ARG A 66 -3.65 -1.72 -17.92
CA ARG A 66 -4.17 -2.70 -18.90
C ARG A 66 -3.28 -3.93 -19.05
N GLY A 67 -2.04 -3.90 -18.56
CA GLY A 67 -1.06 -4.94 -18.84
C GLY A 67 -0.15 -5.38 -17.70
N MET A 68 -0.07 -4.66 -16.57
CA MET A 68 0.84 -5.03 -15.46
C MET A 68 0.25 -4.82 -14.05
N PHE A 69 -0.62 -3.82 -13.85
CA PHE A 69 -1.23 -3.50 -12.56
C PHE A 69 -2.72 -3.84 -12.55
N ASN A 70 -3.18 -4.56 -11.53
CA ASN A 70 -4.62 -4.70 -11.30
C ASN A 70 -5.15 -3.48 -10.57
N TRP A 71 -6.37 -3.04 -10.91
CA TRP A 71 -7.05 -1.96 -10.19
C TRP A 71 -7.15 -2.21 -8.68
N GLY A 72 -7.32 -3.47 -8.28
CA GLY A 72 -7.33 -3.85 -6.87
C GLY A 72 -6.04 -3.52 -6.12
N ASP A 73 -4.89 -3.53 -6.80
CA ASP A 73 -3.62 -3.18 -6.16
C ASP A 73 -3.53 -1.69 -5.84
N ILE A 74 -3.98 -0.84 -6.77
CA ILE A 74 -4.03 0.61 -6.60
C ILE A 74 -5.02 0.97 -5.49
N PHE A 75 -6.23 0.38 -5.50
CA PHE A 75 -7.22 0.66 -4.47
C PHE A 75 -6.76 0.20 -3.08
N PHE A 76 -6.09 -0.95 -2.96
CA PHE A 76 -5.57 -1.42 -1.68
C PHE A 76 -4.56 -0.44 -1.09
N ILE A 77 -3.56 -0.03 -1.89
CA ILE A 77 -2.54 0.91 -1.44
C ILE A 77 -3.15 2.27 -1.09
N LEU A 78 -4.19 2.71 -1.81
CA LEU A 78 -4.91 3.95 -1.54
C LEU A 78 -5.70 3.87 -0.22
N VAL A 79 -6.36 2.74 0.06
CA VAL A 79 -7.05 2.53 1.34
C VAL A 79 -6.06 2.53 2.51
N VAL A 80 -4.89 1.90 2.34
CA VAL A 80 -3.81 1.90 3.34
C VAL A 80 -3.21 3.30 3.50
N ALA A 81 -3.05 4.06 2.43
CA ALA A 81 -2.60 5.46 2.44
C ALA A 81 -3.52 6.38 3.26
N CYS A 82 -4.81 6.06 3.36
CA CYS A 82 -5.74 6.83 4.19
C CYS A 82 -5.62 6.55 5.69
N TYR A 83 -4.94 5.46 6.09
CA TYR A 83 -4.85 5.04 7.48
C TYR A 83 -3.51 5.38 8.14
N LEU A 84 -2.41 5.19 7.40
CA LEU A 84 -1.05 5.44 7.93
C LEU A 84 -0.66 6.92 7.85
N SER A 85 0.18 7.34 8.79
CA SER A 85 0.91 8.61 8.70
C SER A 85 1.91 8.59 7.54
N THR A 86 2.39 9.76 7.12
CA THR A 86 3.19 9.89 5.89
C THR A 86 4.48 9.09 5.94
N VAL A 87 5.21 9.12 7.05
CA VAL A 87 6.49 8.42 7.16
C VAL A 87 6.26 6.91 7.26
N ASN A 88 5.31 6.49 8.09
CA ASN A 88 4.94 5.07 8.22
C ASN A 88 4.43 4.49 6.90
N PHE A 89 3.66 5.26 6.11
CA PHE A 89 3.19 4.86 4.80
C PHE A 89 4.35 4.61 3.82
N ILE A 90 5.32 5.53 3.74
CA ILE A 90 6.49 5.38 2.88
C ILE A 90 7.33 4.16 3.31
N ALA A 91 7.59 4.01 4.60
CA ALA A 91 8.33 2.88 5.14
C ALA A 91 7.62 1.55 4.87
N PHE A 92 6.31 1.50 5.09
CA PHE A 92 5.46 0.35 4.76
C PHE A 92 5.50 0.03 3.26
N TYR A 93 5.37 1.05 2.41
CA TYR A 93 5.34 0.86 0.96
C TYR A 93 6.67 0.28 0.45
N ILE A 94 7.80 0.84 0.86
CA ILE A 94 9.13 0.36 0.46
C ILE A 94 9.41 -1.05 1.00
N SER A 95 9.15 -1.28 2.29
CA SER A 95 9.38 -2.59 2.92
C SER A 95 8.48 -3.67 2.31
N SER A 96 7.20 -3.37 2.08
CA SER A 96 6.26 -4.31 1.46
C SER A 96 6.64 -4.64 0.02
N LEU A 97 7.17 -3.68 -0.75
CA LEU A 97 7.71 -3.92 -2.09
C LEU A 97 8.95 -4.82 -2.05
N LEU A 98 9.88 -4.56 -1.12
CA LEU A 98 11.06 -5.40 -0.93
C LEU A 98 10.68 -6.83 -0.53
N VAL A 99 9.76 -7.00 0.42
CA VAL A 99 9.25 -8.32 0.83
C VAL A 99 8.57 -9.01 -0.34
N SER A 100 7.77 -8.31 -1.12
CA SER A 100 7.12 -8.86 -2.32
C SER A 100 8.14 -9.31 -3.38
N LEU A 101 9.21 -8.53 -3.58
CA LEU A 101 10.29 -8.86 -4.50
C LEU A 101 11.06 -10.10 -4.02
N LEU A 102 11.40 -10.18 -2.74
CA LEU A 102 12.08 -11.33 -2.14
C LEU A 102 11.21 -12.59 -2.19
N ALA A 103 9.92 -12.46 -1.83
CA ALA A 103 8.97 -13.56 -1.91
C ALA A 103 8.82 -14.06 -3.35
N TRP A 104 8.83 -13.16 -4.33
CA TRP A 104 8.82 -13.52 -5.74
C TRP A 104 10.09 -14.29 -6.14
N LEU A 105 11.26 -13.79 -5.75
CA LEU A 105 12.55 -14.38 -6.10
C LEU A 105 12.72 -15.78 -5.49
N LEU A 106 12.25 -15.98 -4.26
CA LEU A 106 12.41 -17.24 -3.51
C LEU A 106 11.33 -18.28 -3.85
N VAL A 107 10.06 -17.87 -3.92
CA VAL A 107 8.91 -18.79 -4.01
C VAL A 107 8.36 -18.88 -5.42
N VAL A 108 8.16 -17.73 -6.07
CA VAL A 108 7.45 -17.65 -7.36
C VAL A 108 8.35 -18.13 -8.51
N ARG A 109 9.66 -17.89 -8.44
CA ARG A 109 10.62 -18.47 -9.41
C ARG A 109 10.62 -20.00 -9.42
N ARG A 110 10.33 -20.65 -8.29
CA ARG A 110 10.26 -22.12 -8.20
C ARG A 110 8.89 -22.70 -8.56
N TYR A 111 7.79 -22.01 -8.25
CA TYR A 111 6.43 -22.57 -8.38
C TYR A 111 5.58 -21.98 -9.52
N ALA A 112 5.85 -20.76 -9.99
CA ALA A 112 5.01 -20.08 -10.96
C ALA A 112 5.62 -20.12 -12.36
N ARG A 113 5.60 -21.29 -12.99
CA ARG A 113 6.02 -21.45 -14.39
C ARG A 113 5.03 -20.84 -15.40
N ASN A 114 3.79 -20.51 -14.99
CA ASN A 114 2.68 -20.16 -15.90
C ASN A 114 1.80 -18.97 -15.47
N LYS A 115 2.15 -18.19 -14.43
CA LYS A 115 1.37 -17.00 -14.05
C LYS A 115 2.21 -15.74 -14.25
N ASN A 116 1.95 -15.04 -15.36
CA ASN A 116 2.67 -13.81 -15.77
C ASN A 116 2.39 -12.58 -14.89
N HIS A 117 1.56 -12.67 -13.85
CA HIS A 117 1.25 -11.55 -12.96
C HIS A 117 1.46 -11.90 -11.50
N ILE A 118 2.19 -11.03 -10.82
CA ILE A 118 2.44 -11.09 -9.39
C ILE A 118 1.27 -10.36 -8.72
N PRO A 119 0.45 -11.03 -7.90
CA PRO A 119 -0.61 -10.36 -7.14
C PRO A 119 0.02 -9.57 -5.97
N LEU A 120 0.54 -8.38 -6.30
CA LEU A 120 1.31 -7.54 -5.38
C LEU A 120 0.47 -7.15 -4.16
N ALA A 121 -0.81 -6.79 -4.33
CA ALA A 121 -1.66 -6.42 -3.21
C ALA A 121 -1.97 -7.55 -2.25
N GLY A 122 -1.98 -8.80 -2.69
CA GLY A 122 -2.18 -9.93 -1.77
C GLY A 122 -1.05 -10.02 -0.75
N LEU A 123 0.19 -9.85 -1.22
CA LEU A 123 1.39 -9.86 -0.40
C LEU A 123 1.47 -8.59 0.48
N GLN A 124 1.18 -7.43 -0.09
CA GLN A 124 1.14 -6.17 0.68
C GLN A 124 0.03 -6.19 1.74
N ALA A 125 -1.14 -6.76 1.44
CA ALA A 125 -2.23 -6.90 2.40
C ALA A 125 -1.88 -7.84 3.54
N LEU A 126 -1.23 -8.97 3.24
CA LEU A 126 -0.76 -9.87 4.29
C LEU A 126 0.28 -9.17 5.18
N PHE A 127 1.20 -8.43 4.59
CA PHE A 127 2.18 -7.65 5.34
C PHE A 127 1.53 -6.56 6.21
N PHE A 128 0.51 -5.87 5.67
CA PHE A 128 -0.27 -4.88 6.43
C PHE A 128 -1.00 -5.51 7.61
N VAL A 129 -1.66 -6.65 7.42
CA VAL A 129 -2.38 -7.36 8.49
C VAL A 129 -1.42 -7.75 9.62
N VAL A 130 -0.22 -8.24 9.28
CA VAL A 130 0.81 -8.57 10.26
C VAL A 130 1.21 -7.33 11.06
N LEU A 131 1.52 -6.20 10.40
CA LEU A 131 1.88 -4.95 11.06
C LEU A 131 0.74 -4.38 11.91
N PHE A 132 -0.49 -4.47 11.42
CA PHE A 132 -1.68 -4.04 12.13
C PHE A 132 -1.90 -4.87 13.41
N ALA A 133 -1.72 -6.19 13.33
CA ALA A 133 -1.77 -7.06 14.51
C ALA A 133 -0.64 -6.74 15.51
N PHE A 134 0.58 -6.45 15.03
CA PHE A 134 1.69 -6.03 15.89
C PHE A 134 1.43 -4.71 16.60
N SER A 135 0.85 -3.72 15.90
CA SER A 135 0.42 -2.43 16.48
C SER A 135 -0.56 -2.64 17.64
N TRP A 136 -1.48 -3.60 17.51
CA TRP A 136 -2.41 -3.98 18.58
C TRP A 136 -1.72 -4.57 19.82
N ILE A 137 -0.64 -5.35 19.63
CA ILE A 137 0.11 -5.98 20.74
C ILE A 137 1.05 -4.98 21.42
N LYS A 138 1.56 -3.99 20.68
CA LYS A 138 2.49 -2.97 21.18
C LYS A 138 1.88 -1.57 20.98
N PRO A 139 1.11 -1.04 21.95
CA PRO A 139 0.47 0.27 21.83
C PRO A 139 1.44 1.45 21.76
N ALA A 140 2.73 1.24 22.04
CA ALA A 140 3.80 2.20 21.78
C ALA A 140 4.11 2.37 20.28
N PHE A 141 3.71 1.41 19.44
CA PHE A 141 3.93 1.39 17.99
C PHE A 141 2.64 1.82 17.27
N LYS A 142 2.33 3.13 17.32
CA LYS A 142 1.18 3.68 16.62
C LYS A 142 1.50 3.85 15.14
N LEU A 143 0.78 3.14 14.28
CA LEU A 143 0.89 3.27 12.81
C LEU A 143 0.40 4.64 12.30
N THR A 144 -0.38 5.35 13.11
CA THR A 144 -0.94 6.67 12.82
C THR A 144 -0.03 7.82 13.25
N ASP A 145 1.03 7.53 14.01
CA ASP A 145 1.91 8.53 14.59
C ASP A 145 3.36 8.28 14.14
N ASP A 146 4.03 9.34 13.69
CA ASP A 146 5.42 9.27 13.22
C ASP A 146 6.42 9.42 14.38
N SER A 147 5.95 9.76 15.58
CA SER A 147 6.81 10.05 16.73
C SER A 147 7.68 8.86 17.17
N TYR A 148 7.27 7.62 16.93
CA TYR A 148 8.13 6.46 17.19
C TYR A 148 9.33 6.39 16.23
N LEU A 149 9.11 6.60 14.93
CA LEU A 149 10.19 6.60 13.94
C LEU A 149 11.12 7.79 14.11
N LEU A 150 10.57 8.96 14.46
CA LEU A 150 11.36 10.17 14.71
C LEU A 150 12.23 10.01 15.96
N ASN A 151 11.71 9.43 17.05
CA ASN A 151 12.50 9.12 18.25
C ASN A 151 13.57 8.04 18.00
N LEU A 152 13.37 7.13 17.05
CA LEU A 152 14.39 6.13 16.68
C LEU A 152 15.51 6.72 15.80
N LEU A 153 15.22 7.77 15.04
CA LEU A 153 16.16 8.47 14.15
C LEU A 153 16.89 9.63 14.82
N GLN A 154 16.42 10.09 15.98
CA GLN A 154 17.13 11.06 16.81
C GLN A 154 18.21 10.32 17.63
N PRO A 155 19.50 10.73 17.51
CA PRO A 155 20.61 10.11 18.25
C PRO A 155 20.58 10.40 19.74
#